data_AF-A0A7C5KKU4-F1
#
_entry.id   AF-A0A7C5KKU4-F1
#
_cell.length_a   1.000
_cell.length_b   1.000
_cell.length_c   1.000
_cell.angle_alpha   90.00
_cell.angle_beta   90.00
_cell.angle_gamma   90.00
#
_symmetry.space_group_name_H-M   'P 1'
#
loop_
_entity.id
_entity.type
_entity.pdbx_description
1 polymer ?
#
loop_
_entity_poly.entity_id
_entity_poly.type
_entity_poly.pdbx_seq_one_letter_code
_entity_poly.pdbx_strand_id
1 'polypeptide(L)'
;MDLQKIETKLAAARTKLILDKPFLGALVLRLPMVAADPGWCPTTATDARRFYYNPEYIDSLSLSQTQFMLAHEALHCALSHFARRQHRLKHRWDLACDYAINPLLMEDGLTPPPNALFIPQYLGMTAEEIYPLLDDNDETETLDQHMYDQDNQSGGGQQGSKARQDRQSDQQQGHRPEDGEGESDGNEAGGDRPLDEQDEEGRGEGGQPLEQQGEGGESEGEDENQEQEGQGAPAPDPLSIEERETLEVQWQQRLAGAAQQAKQAGKLGGSMARLVEHLLQPQLPWRMLLARYLTAMARDDFS
;
A
#
# COMPACT_ATOMS: atom_id res chain seq x y z
N MET A 1 14.44 11.06 -26.25
CA MET A 1 13.59 11.89 -25.36
C MET A 1 14.48 12.83 -24.55
N ASP A 2 13.92 13.84 -23.89
CA ASP A 2 14.67 14.78 -23.02
C ASP A 2 14.15 14.64 -21.58
N LEU A 3 14.88 13.86 -20.77
CA LEU A 3 14.49 13.55 -19.39
C LEU A 3 14.43 14.80 -18.51
N GLN A 4 15.36 15.75 -18.68
CA GLN A 4 15.42 16.98 -17.89
C GLN A 4 14.16 17.85 -18.07
N LYS A 5 13.58 17.87 -19.28
CA LYS A 5 12.28 18.54 -19.51
C LYS A 5 11.12 17.85 -18.78
N ILE A 6 11.14 16.51 -18.70
CA ILE A 6 10.10 15.70 -18.06
C ILE A 6 10.18 15.82 -16.53
N GLU A 7 11.40 15.80 -15.96
CA GLU A 7 11.65 16.13 -14.56
C GLU A 7 11.21 17.55 -14.21
N THR A 8 11.50 18.53 -15.08
CA THR A 8 11.04 19.92 -14.91
C THR A 8 9.51 20.01 -14.92
N LYS A 9 8.84 19.25 -15.80
CA LYS A 9 7.37 19.16 -15.89
C LYS A 9 6.76 18.53 -14.64
N LEU A 10 7.33 17.44 -14.13
CA LEU A 10 6.94 16.78 -12.87
C LEU A 10 7.16 17.70 -11.66
N ALA A 11 8.30 18.38 -11.58
CA ALA A 11 8.61 19.36 -10.54
C ALA A 11 7.65 20.55 -10.56
N ALA A 12 7.29 21.05 -11.74
CA ALA A 12 6.29 22.10 -11.91
C ALA A 12 4.88 21.65 -11.50
N ALA A 13 4.46 20.43 -11.89
CA ALA A 13 3.19 19.84 -11.50
C ALA A 13 3.09 19.66 -9.97
N ARG A 14 4.12 19.09 -9.33
CA ARG A 14 4.23 18.93 -7.87
C ARG A 14 4.21 20.28 -7.15
N THR A 15 4.96 21.28 -7.64
CA THR A 15 4.94 22.65 -7.09
C THR A 15 3.56 23.28 -7.17
N LYS A 16 2.86 23.12 -8.30
CA LYS A 16 1.51 23.64 -8.50
C LYS A 16 0.48 22.95 -7.59
N LEU A 17 0.60 21.65 -7.34
CA LEU A 17 -0.19 20.96 -6.32
C LEU A 17 0.05 21.51 -4.91
N ILE A 18 1.30 21.78 -4.51
CA ILE A 18 1.62 22.33 -3.19
C ILE A 18 0.98 23.71 -2.96
N LEU A 19 0.96 24.57 -3.98
CA LEU A 19 0.40 25.92 -3.89
C LEU A 19 -1.13 25.93 -3.93
N ASP A 20 -1.71 25.26 -4.93
CA ASP A 20 -3.15 25.30 -5.20
C ASP A 20 -3.92 24.36 -4.27
N LYS A 21 -3.39 23.15 -4.05
CA LYS A 21 -4.03 22.00 -3.38
C LYS A 21 -3.16 21.42 -2.24
N PRO A 22 -2.88 22.16 -1.14
CA PRO A 22 -1.87 21.78 -0.15
C PRO A 22 -2.07 20.39 0.47
N PHE A 23 -3.30 19.89 0.57
CA PHE A 23 -3.58 18.52 0.98
C PHE A 23 -2.88 17.50 0.06
N LEU A 24 -3.19 17.52 -1.24
CA LEU A 24 -2.61 16.62 -2.23
C LEU A 24 -1.10 16.89 -2.39
N GLY A 25 -0.68 18.16 -2.41
CA GLY A 25 0.74 18.52 -2.49
C GLY A 25 1.58 17.97 -1.33
N ALA A 26 1.04 17.95 -0.10
CA ALA A 26 1.71 17.39 1.07
C ALA A 26 1.84 15.85 1.02
N LEU A 27 0.94 15.17 0.30
CA LEU A 27 1.02 13.72 0.06
C LEU A 27 1.99 13.39 -1.07
N VAL A 28 1.95 14.11 -2.20
CA VAL A 28 2.87 13.94 -3.33
C VAL A 28 4.33 14.21 -2.94
N LEU A 29 4.58 15.11 -1.97
CA LEU A 29 5.90 15.31 -1.35
C LEU A 29 6.47 14.08 -0.61
N ARG A 30 5.68 13.01 -0.42
CA ARG A 30 6.10 11.77 0.24
C ARG A 30 6.46 10.65 -0.72
N LEU A 31 6.32 10.87 -2.04
CA LEU A 31 6.75 9.95 -3.09
C LEU A 31 7.94 10.57 -3.85
N PRO A 32 9.16 10.02 -3.70
CA PRO A 32 10.25 10.27 -4.64
C PRO A 32 9.83 9.82 -6.05
N MET A 33 10.19 10.58 -7.07
CA MET A 33 9.79 10.32 -8.45
C MET A 33 10.94 9.66 -9.21
N VAL A 34 10.71 8.49 -9.82
CA VAL A 34 11.74 7.68 -10.47
C VAL A 34 11.29 7.32 -11.89
N ALA A 35 12.16 7.56 -12.87
CA ALA A 35 11.92 7.12 -14.25
C ALA A 35 12.06 5.60 -14.34
N ALA A 36 11.00 4.92 -14.78
CA ALA A 36 10.93 3.47 -14.90
C ALA A 36 11.22 3.00 -16.33
N ASP A 37 11.61 1.74 -16.49
CA ASP A 37 11.65 1.09 -17.80
C ASP A 37 10.22 0.91 -18.35
N PRO A 38 9.90 1.46 -19.55
CA PRO A 38 8.61 1.29 -20.21
C PRO A 38 8.21 -0.17 -20.47
N GLY A 39 9.16 -1.10 -20.46
CA GLY A 39 8.93 -2.53 -20.64
C GLY A 39 8.13 -3.20 -19.52
N TRP A 40 8.17 -2.65 -18.30
CA TRP A 40 7.29 -3.07 -17.21
C TRP A 40 6.25 -2.00 -16.85
N CYS A 41 6.65 -0.73 -16.74
CA CYS A 41 5.77 0.40 -16.41
C CYS A 41 5.37 1.18 -17.67
N PRO A 42 4.21 0.92 -18.31
CA PRO A 42 3.82 1.62 -19.53
C PRO A 42 3.41 3.08 -19.29
N THR A 43 3.08 3.45 -18.05
CA THR A 43 2.39 4.70 -17.70
C THR A 43 2.93 5.32 -16.40
N THR A 44 2.35 4.99 -15.25
CA THR A 44 2.83 5.30 -13.90
C THR A 44 2.60 4.10 -12.99
N ALA A 45 3.30 4.05 -11.86
CA ALA A 45 3.16 2.96 -10.89
C ALA A 45 3.56 3.39 -9.47
N THR A 46 3.07 2.68 -8.45
CA THR A 46 3.55 2.83 -7.08
C THR A 46 3.65 1.51 -6.31
N ASP A 47 4.71 1.44 -5.49
CA ASP A 47 4.95 0.42 -4.46
C ASP A 47 4.66 0.97 -3.04
N ALA A 48 3.93 2.09 -2.93
CA ALA A 48 3.73 2.89 -1.73
C ALA A 48 5.00 3.52 -1.09
N ARG A 49 6.19 3.28 -1.66
CA ARG A 49 7.47 3.91 -1.29
C ARG A 49 7.83 5.04 -2.26
N ARG A 50 7.56 4.88 -3.57
CA ARG A 50 7.95 5.79 -4.67
C ARG A 50 6.84 5.96 -5.72
N PHE A 51 6.96 7.02 -6.53
CA PHE A 51 6.19 7.27 -7.75
C PHE A 51 7.08 6.90 -8.95
N TYR A 52 6.71 5.85 -9.67
CA TYR A 52 7.40 5.41 -10.88
C TYR A 52 6.67 5.94 -12.11
N TYR A 53 7.39 6.26 -13.18
CA TYR A 53 6.78 6.78 -14.40
C TYR A 53 7.52 6.37 -15.68
N ASN A 54 6.76 6.09 -16.74
CA ASN A 54 7.27 6.09 -18.11
C ASN A 54 7.49 7.54 -18.56
N PRO A 55 8.73 7.94 -18.93
CA PRO A 55 8.99 9.28 -19.46
C PRO A 55 8.13 9.63 -20.68
N GLU A 56 7.86 8.68 -21.58
CA GLU A 56 7.08 8.92 -22.79
C GLU A 56 5.60 9.20 -22.50
N TYR A 57 5.01 8.46 -21.56
CA TYR A 57 3.66 8.73 -21.08
C TYR A 57 3.56 10.12 -20.44
N ILE A 58 4.47 10.44 -19.52
CA ILE A 58 4.47 11.76 -18.86
C ILE A 58 4.69 12.89 -19.86
N ASP A 59 5.50 12.73 -20.92
CA ASP A 59 5.67 13.74 -21.96
C ASP A 59 4.37 13.96 -22.77
N SER A 60 3.61 12.89 -23.05
CA SER A 60 2.33 12.97 -23.78
C SER A 60 1.21 13.73 -23.04
N LEU A 61 1.23 13.75 -21.69
CA LEU A 61 0.20 14.39 -20.87
C LEU A 61 0.32 15.93 -20.85
N SER A 62 -0.79 16.64 -20.64
CA SER A 62 -0.73 18.06 -20.26
C SER A 62 -0.31 18.23 -18.79
N LEU A 63 0.18 19.41 -18.41
CA LEU A 63 0.62 19.69 -17.02
C LEU A 63 -0.49 19.38 -15.99
N SER A 64 -1.74 19.72 -16.28
CA SER A 64 -2.89 19.44 -15.40
C SER A 64 -3.18 17.95 -15.25
N GLN A 65 -2.82 17.14 -16.25
CA GLN A 65 -2.96 15.68 -16.23
C GLN A 65 -1.77 15.01 -15.53
N THR A 66 -0.56 15.57 -15.66
CA THR A 66 0.57 15.22 -14.79
C THR A 66 0.25 15.51 -13.31
N GLN A 67 -0.43 16.63 -13.01
CA GLN A 67 -0.94 16.90 -11.66
C GLN A 67 -1.98 15.87 -11.19
N PHE A 68 -2.84 15.37 -12.08
CA PHE A 68 -3.82 14.33 -11.76
C PHE A 68 -3.12 13.01 -11.40
N MET A 69 -2.22 12.50 -12.25
CA MET A 69 -1.50 11.23 -11.99
C MET A 69 -0.69 11.28 -10.69
N LEU A 70 0.05 12.37 -10.45
CA LEU A 70 0.79 12.54 -9.19
C LEU A 70 -0.14 12.48 -7.97
N ALA A 71 -1.31 13.12 -8.03
CA ALA A 71 -2.27 13.14 -6.93
C ALA A 71 -3.04 11.82 -6.77
N HIS A 72 -3.26 11.09 -7.86
CA HIS A 72 -3.90 9.77 -7.90
C HIS A 72 -3.02 8.75 -7.14
N GLU A 73 -1.79 8.53 -7.58
CA GLU A 73 -0.83 7.61 -6.94
C GLU A 73 -0.64 7.90 -5.45
N ALA A 74 -0.53 9.20 -5.10
CA ALA A 74 -0.43 9.65 -3.71
C ALA A 74 -1.69 9.36 -2.87
N LEU A 75 -2.88 9.24 -3.48
CA LEU A 75 -4.10 8.78 -2.81
C LEU A 75 -4.18 7.26 -2.70
N HIS A 76 -3.74 6.47 -3.69
CA HIS A 76 -3.67 5.00 -3.53
C HIS A 76 -2.77 4.63 -2.33
N CYS A 77 -1.69 5.39 -2.14
CA CYS A 77 -0.84 5.33 -0.96
C CYS A 77 -1.53 5.85 0.31
N ALA A 78 -2.03 7.10 0.32
CA ALA A 78 -2.54 7.75 1.53
C ALA A 78 -3.88 7.19 2.03
N LEU A 79 -4.65 6.51 1.17
CA LEU A 79 -5.85 5.76 1.54
C LEU A 79 -5.52 4.28 1.87
N SER A 80 -4.25 3.88 1.92
CA SER A 80 -3.78 2.53 2.25
C SER A 80 -4.40 1.40 1.41
N HIS A 81 -4.63 1.64 0.11
CA HIS A 81 -5.23 0.64 -0.79
C HIS A 81 -4.40 -0.66 -0.87
N PHE A 82 -3.09 -0.54 -0.72
CA PHE A 82 -2.13 -1.65 -0.63
C PHE A 82 -2.30 -2.56 0.60
N ALA A 83 -2.84 -2.04 1.71
CA ALA A 83 -3.15 -2.84 2.90
C ALA A 83 -4.59 -3.36 2.88
N ARG A 84 -5.51 -2.60 2.30
CA ARG A 84 -6.97 -2.85 2.33
C ARG A 84 -7.47 -3.94 1.38
N ARG A 85 -6.68 -4.38 0.39
CA ARG A 85 -7.07 -5.41 -0.59
C ARG A 85 -7.54 -6.71 0.05
N GLN A 86 -6.83 -7.20 1.07
CA GLN A 86 -7.06 -8.50 1.70
C GLN A 86 -7.05 -9.66 0.68
N HIS A 87 -8.09 -10.50 0.66
CA HIS A 87 -8.21 -11.70 -0.17
C HIS A 87 -8.80 -11.42 -1.57
N ARG A 88 -9.01 -10.16 -1.94
CA ARG A 88 -9.60 -9.77 -3.22
C ARG A 88 -8.65 -10.00 -4.40
N LEU A 89 -9.23 -10.24 -5.58
CA LEU A 89 -8.49 -10.31 -6.84
C LEU A 89 -7.86 -8.95 -7.13
N LYS A 90 -6.58 -8.93 -7.50
CA LYS A 90 -5.76 -7.72 -7.65
C LYS A 90 -6.40 -6.73 -8.63
N HIS A 91 -6.53 -7.14 -9.89
CA HIS A 91 -7.12 -6.33 -10.98
C HIS A 91 -8.46 -5.67 -10.60
N ARG A 92 -9.46 -6.42 -10.13
CA ARG A 92 -10.76 -5.85 -9.69
C ARG A 92 -10.66 -4.96 -8.44
N TRP A 93 -9.68 -5.19 -7.56
CA TRP A 93 -9.43 -4.28 -6.44
C TRP A 93 -8.84 -2.96 -6.91
N ASP A 94 -7.85 -3.04 -7.79
CA ASP A 94 -7.19 -1.88 -8.39
C ASP A 94 -8.20 -1.02 -9.17
N LEU A 95 -9.08 -1.64 -9.99
CA LEU A 95 -10.24 -0.97 -10.61
C LEU A 95 -11.16 -0.29 -9.58
N ALA A 96 -11.49 -0.95 -8.47
CA ALA A 96 -12.36 -0.38 -7.44
C ALA A 96 -11.69 0.80 -6.70
N CYS A 97 -10.37 0.80 -6.60
CA CYS A 97 -9.58 1.92 -6.08
C CYS A 97 -9.60 3.13 -7.04
N ASP A 98 -9.40 2.91 -8.33
CA ASP A 98 -9.53 3.93 -9.39
C ASP A 98 -10.90 4.60 -9.38
N TYR A 99 -11.97 3.80 -9.38
CA TYR A 99 -13.34 4.29 -9.36
C TYR A 99 -13.68 5.07 -8.08
N ALA A 100 -12.97 4.85 -6.97
CA ALA A 100 -13.09 5.67 -5.76
C ALA A 100 -12.27 6.98 -5.85
N ILE A 101 -11.05 6.93 -6.38
CA ILE A 101 -10.10 8.06 -6.38
C ILE A 101 -10.37 9.07 -7.49
N ASN A 102 -10.63 8.62 -8.71
CA ASN A 102 -10.77 9.48 -9.87
C ASN A 102 -11.91 10.52 -9.72
N PRO A 103 -13.10 10.18 -9.18
CA PRO A 103 -14.15 11.17 -8.88
C PRO A 103 -13.70 12.25 -7.89
N LEU A 104 -12.94 11.90 -6.84
CA LEU A 104 -12.52 12.85 -5.81
C LEU A 104 -11.55 13.89 -6.35
N LEU A 105 -10.63 13.48 -7.23
CA LEU A 105 -9.73 14.39 -7.92
C LEU A 105 -10.45 15.30 -8.91
N MET A 106 -11.48 14.80 -9.59
CA MET A 106 -12.33 15.60 -10.48
C MET A 106 -13.21 16.60 -9.70
N GLU A 107 -13.81 16.21 -8.58
CA GLU A 107 -14.58 17.11 -7.71
C GLU A 107 -13.70 18.21 -7.08
N ASP A 108 -12.46 17.88 -6.72
CA ASP A 108 -11.47 18.86 -6.26
C ASP A 108 -10.98 19.75 -7.42
N GLY A 109 -11.23 19.38 -8.69
CA GLY A 109 -10.97 20.20 -9.87
C GLY A 109 -9.63 19.93 -10.57
N LEU A 110 -9.09 18.71 -10.48
CA LEU A 110 -7.97 18.25 -11.32
C LEU A 110 -8.50 17.73 -12.66
N THR A 111 -7.67 17.78 -13.71
CA THR A 111 -8.05 17.33 -15.07
C THR A 111 -7.50 15.94 -15.33
N PRO A 112 -8.34 14.90 -15.52
CA PRO A 112 -7.86 13.54 -15.77
C PRO A 112 -7.17 13.40 -17.14
N PRO A 113 -6.25 12.43 -17.29
CA PRO A 113 -5.78 11.98 -18.60
C PRO A 113 -6.96 11.40 -19.43
N PRO A 114 -6.78 11.20 -20.75
CA PRO A 114 -7.72 10.40 -21.54
C PRO A 114 -7.88 9.01 -20.92
N ASN A 115 -9.07 8.42 -21.07
CA ASN A 115 -9.41 7.07 -20.60
C ASN A 115 -9.40 6.85 -19.07
N ALA A 116 -9.25 7.88 -18.24
CA ALA A 116 -9.36 7.74 -16.79
C ALA A 116 -10.73 7.18 -16.36
N LEU A 117 -10.71 6.20 -15.46
CA LEU A 117 -11.89 5.44 -15.09
C LEU A 117 -12.89 6.29 -14.29
N PHE A 118 -14.13 6.40 -14.79
CA PHE A 118 -15.19 7.18 -14.17
C PHE A 118 -16.58 6.60 -14.44
N ILE A 119 -17.28 6.21 -13.37
CA ILE A 119 -18.67 5.74 -13.41
C ILE A 119 -19.48 6.58 -12.40
N PRO A 120 -20.44 7.41 -12.83
CA PRO A 120 -21.21 8.30 -11.95
C PRO A 120 -21.94 7.59 -10.80
N GLN A 121 -22.28 6.30 -10.97
CA GLN A 121 -22.93 5.45 -9.99
C GLN A 121 -22.06 5.17 -8.75
N TYR A 122 -20.73 5.31 -8.87
CA TYR A 122 -19.76 5.05 -7.79
C TYR A 122 -19.33 6.33 -7.05
N LEU A 123 -19.95 7.48 -7.34
CA LEU A 123 -19.57 8.78 -6.78
C LEU A 123 -19.69 8.81 -5.26
N GLY A 124 -18.55 8.91 -4.57
CA GLY A 124 -18.47 8.99 -3.11
C GLY A 124 -18.50 7.65 -2.38
N MET A 125 -18.46 6.52 -3.11
CA MET A 125 -18.31 5.18 -2.54
C MET A 125 -16.84 4.84 -2.26
N THR A 126 -16.59 3.91 -1.33
CA THR A 126 -15.26 3.35 -1.06
C THR A 126 -14.94 2.17 -2.00
N ALA A 127 -13.65 1.84 -2.16
CA ALA A 127 -13.22 0.70 -2.96
C ALA A 127 -13.86 -0.63 -2.50
N GLU A 128 -14.07 -0.81 -1.19
CA GLU A 128 -14.74 -1.99 -0.63
C GLU A 128 -16.23 -2.08 -0.97
N GLU A 129 -16.90 -0.94 -1.20
CA GLU A 129 -18.30 -0.87 -1.64
C GLU A 129 -18.44 -1.00 -3.16
N ILE A 130 -17.43 -0.55 -3.92
CA ILE A 130 -17.40 -0.63 -5.40
C ILE A 130 -17.03 -2.04 -5.87
N TYR A 131 -16.03 -2.69 -5.25
CA TYR A 131 -15.53 -4.01 -5.63
C TYR A 131 -16.62 -5.08 -5.89
N PRO A 132 -17.65 -5.28 -5.03
CA PRO A 132 -18.70 -6.27 -5.28
C PRO A 132 -19.70 -5.89 -6.38
N LEU A 133 -19.58 -4.71 -7.00
CA LEU A 133 -20.42 -4.25 -8.10
C LEU A 133 -19.74 -4.38 -9.48
N LEU A 134 -18.44 -4.64 -9.52
CA LEU A 134 -17.70 -4.93 -10.76
C LEU A 134 -17.99 -6.35 -11.25
N ASP A 135 -18.02 -6.58 -12.56
CA ASP A 135 -18.16 -7.93 -13.13
C ASP A 135 -16.97 -8.82 -12.73
N ASP A 136 -17.17 -10.14 -12.70
CA ASP A 136 -16.08 -11.10 -12.50
C ASP A 136 -15.17 -11.19 -13.75
N ASN A 137 -15.65 -10.75 -14.91
CA ASN A 137 -14.99 -10.76 -16.23
C ASN A 137 -14.90 -9.33 -16.81
N ASP A 138 -14.65 -8.33 -15.97
CA ASP A 138 -14.40 -6.96 -16.42
C ASP A 138 -13.02 -6.88 -17.08
N GLU A 139 -12.96 -6.65 -18.38
CA GLU A 139 -11.71 -6.51 -19.16
C GLU A 139 -11.21 -5.04 -19.21
N THR A 140 -11.73 -4.17 -18.34
CA THR A 140 -11.25 -2.80 -18.16
C THR A 140 -9.88 -2.81 -17.46
N GLU A 141 -8.94 -1.98 -17.88
CA GLU A 141 -7.63 -1.82 -17.25
C GLU A 141 -7.51 -0.48 -16.49
N THR A 142 -6.72 -0.45 -15.42
CA THR A 142 -6.31 0.79 -14.74
C THR A 142 -5.33 1.59 -15.62
N LEU A 143 -5.16 2.88 -15.33
CA LEU A 143 -4.16 3.70 -16.05
C LEU A 143 -2.75 3.58 -15.49
N ASP A 144 -2.60 3.00 -14.30
CA ASP A 144 -1.37 2.85 -13.53
C ASP A 144 -1.14 1.39 -13.12
N GLN A 145 0.00 1.13 -12.44
CA GLN A 145 0.34 -0.17 -11.90
C GLN A 145 0.58 -0.15 -10.38
N HIS A 146 -0.22 -0.94 -9.69
CA HIS A 146 -0.10 -1.22 -8.28
C HIS A 146 0.94 -2.32 -8.02
N MET A 147 2.17 -1.93 -7.63
CA MET A 147 3.34 -2.83 -7.54
C MET A 147 3.63 -3.36 -6.13
N TYR A 148 2.71 -3.18 -5.20
CA TYR A 148 2.90 -3.52 -3.78
C TYR A 148 2.62 -4.98 -3.40
N ASP A 149 1.94 -5.75 -4.25
CA ASP A 149 1.44 -7.11 -3.98
C ASP A 149 1.81 -8.09 -5.11
N GLN A 150 2.00 -9.37 -4.77
CA GLN A 150 2.13 -10.44 -5.77
C GLN A 150 0.78 -10.84 -6.36
N ASP A 151 0.78 -11.27 -7.63
CA ASP A 151 -0.42 -11.73 -8.33
C ASP A 151 -0.94 -13.08 -7.81
N ASN A 152 -2.12 -13.04 -7.19
CA ASN A 152 -2.91 -14.24 -6.87
C ASN A 152 -3.50 -14.93 -8.13
N GLN A 153 -3.08 -14.58 -9.35
CA GLN A 153 -3.56 -15.16 -10.61
C GLN A 153 -3.11 -16.61 -10.87
N SER A 154 -2.49 -17.29 -9.91
CA SER A 154 -2.25 -18.75 -9.93
C SER A 154 -3.56 -19.54 -9.73
N GLY A 155 -4.56 -19.30 -10.58
CA GLY A 155 -5.94 -19.78 -10.41
C GLY A 155 -6.81 -19.84 -11.67
N GLY A 156 -6.30 -19.56 -12.88
CA GLY A 156 -7.13 -19.60 -14.09
C GLY A 156 -6.40 -19.78 -15.42
N GLY A 157 -6.97 -20.62 -16.30
CA GLY A 157 -7.00 -20.29 -17.73
C GLY A 157 -5.75 -20.50 -18.61
N GLN A 158 -4.86 -21.47 -18.38
CA GLN A 158 -3.74 -21.72 -19.33
C GLN A 158 -4.21 -22.30 -20.69
N GLN A 159 -4.64 -21.42 -21.60
CA GLN A 159 -4.81 -21.65 -23.03
C GLN A 159 -3.97 -20.61 -23.80
N GLY A 160 -3.08 -20.95 -24.73
CA GLY A 160 -2.57 -22.29 -25.03
C GLY A 160 -1.66 -22.29 -26.26
N SER A 161 -0.42 -22.81 -26.12
CA SER A 161 0.54 -22.94 -27.23
C SER A 161 1.41 -24.21 -27.12
N LYS A 162 0.77 -25.39 -27.00
CA LYS A 162 1.49 -26.68 -27.08
C LYS A 162 1.78 -27.06 -28.54
N ALA A 163 2.86 -26.51 -29.08
CA ALA A 163 3.50 -27.09 -30.26
C ALA A 163 3.92 -28.54 -29.96
N ARG A 164 3.46 -29.50 -30.77
CA ARG A 164 3.82 -30.91 -30.62
C ARG A 164 5.04 -31.24 -31.49
N GLN A 165 6.03 -31.91 -30.91
CA GLN A 165 6.89 -32.82 -31.65
C GLN A 165 7.19 -34.08 -30.86
N ASP A 166 6.92 -35.22 -31.50
CA ASP A 166 7.42 -36.56 -31.18
C ASP A 166 8.97 -36.60 -31.34
N ARG A 167 9.76 -37.52 -30.78
CA ARG A 167 9.49 -38.82 -30.15
C ARG A 167 10.70 -39.33 -29.32
N GLN A 168 10.58 -40.55 -28.79
CA GLN A 168 11.60 -41.42 -28.19
C GLN A 168 12.11 -40.95 -26.80
N SER A 169 11.86 -41.61 -25.66
CA SER A 169 11.67 -43.03 -25.23
C SER A 169 12.93 -43.65 -24.62
N ASP A 170 12.88 -43.87 -23.31
CA ASP A 170 13.37 -45.12 -22.71
C ASP A 170 12.48 -45.52 -21.52
N GLN A 171 12.66 -46.73 -21.00
CA GLN A 171 11.83 -47.35 -19.97
C GLN A 171 12.65 -47.69 -18.72
N GLN A 172 12.09 -47.53 -17.51
CA GLN A 172 11.75 -48.64 -16.60
C GLN A 172 11.32 -48.17 -15.19
N GLN A 173 10.45 -48.97 -14.56
CA GLN A 173 10.36 -49.36 -13.13
C GLN A 173 10.85 -48.35 -12.06
N GLY A 174 10.07 -47.91 -11.06
CA GLY A 174 8.69 -48.24 -10.68
C GLY A 174 8.56 -49.29 -9.55
N HIS A 175 8.52 -48.85 -8.28
CA HIS A 175 7.99 -49.59 -7.12
C HIS A 175 7.58 -48.65 -5.95
N ARG A 176 6.66 -49.12 -5.11
CA ARG A 176 6.03 -48.52 -3.90
C ARG A 176 5.14 -49.62 -3.26
N PRO A 177 4.66 -49.56 -1.99
CA PRO A 177 5.03 -48.77 -0.82
C PRO A 177 5.45 -49.70 0.35
N GLU A 178 4.80 -49.56 1.52
CA GLU A 178 4.90 -50.32 2.79
C GLU A 178 6.14 -50.01 3.65
N ASP A 179 6.10 -50.00 4.99
CA ASP A 179 5.15 -49.68 6.07
C ASP A 179 5.81 -50.28 7.33
N GLY A 180 5.62 -49.69 8.53
CA GLY A 180 6.28 -50.22 9.73
C GLY A 180 6.09 -49.36 10.99
N GLU A 181 5.41 -49.94 11.99
CA GLU A 181 5.12 -49.33 13.29
C GLU A 181 6.23 -49.60 14.33
N GLY A 182 6.26 -48.85 15.43
CA GLY A 182 7.19 -49.08 16.53
C GLY A 182 7.03 -48.12 17.72
N GLU A 183 6.41 -48.60 18.80
CA GLU A 183 6.32 -47.91 20.10
C GLU A 183 7.48 -48.29 21.04
N SER A 184 7.81 -47.42 22.02
CA SER A 184 8.08 -47.74 23.45
C SER A 184 8.89 -46.61 24.12
N ASP A 185 8.44 -46.24 25.32
CA ASP A 185 9.10 -45.68 26.53
C ASP A 185 10.45 -44.92 26.43
N GLY A 186 10.73 -43.87 27.21
CA GLY A 186 10.00 -43.28 28.35
C GLY A 186 10.84 -43.27 29.63
N ASN A 187 11.15 -42.09 30.19
CA ASN A 187 11.64 -41.93 31.58
C ASN A 187 11.50 -40.48 32.10
N GLU A 188 11.42 -40.29 33.41
CA GLU A 188 11.22 -38.99 34.09
C GLU A 188 12.40 -38.60 35.02
N ALA A 189 12.69 -37.29 35.14
CA ALA A 189 13.25 -36.60 36.32
C ALA A 189 13.41 -35.08 36.03
N GLY A 190 13.28 -34.14 36.98
CA GLY A 190 12.82 -34.25 38.38
C GLY A 190 13.39 -33.13 39.29
N GLY A 191 12.52 -32.31 39.89
CA GLY A 191 12.82 -31.21 40.83
C GLY A 191 13.19 -29.88 40.14
N ASP A 192 12.74 -28.67 40.49
CA ASP A 192 12.23 -27.97 41.70
C ASP A 192 13.19 -26.86 42.20
N ARG A 193 12.77 -25.60 41.99
CA ARG A 193 12.45 -24.53 42.98
C ARG A 193 13.37 -24.33 44.22
N PRO A 194 13.51 -23.08 44.75
CA PRO A 194 12.44 -22.07 44.86
C PRO A 194 12.81 -20.60 44.58
N LEU A 195 11.85 -19.71 44.88
CA LEU A 195 11.89 -18.24 44.90
C LEU A 195 11.81 -17.74 46.35
N ASP A 196 12.26 -16.51 46.61
CA ASP A 196 11.84 -15.50 47.63
C ASP A 196 12.48 -14.16 47.15
N GLU A 197 11.97 -12.91 47.20
CA GLU A 197 11.12 -12.13 48.14
C GLU A 197 11.81 -11.75 49.50
N GLN A 198 11.70 -10.54 50.10
CA GLN A 198 11.28 -9.16 49.68
C GLN A 198 12.49 -8.16 49.83
N ASP A 199 12.50 -6.84 50.08
CA ASP A 199 11.54 -5.71 50.34
C ASP A 199 12.30 -4.36 50.06
N GLU A 200 11.76 -3.34 49.34
CA GLU A 200 11.15 -2.05 49.79
C GLU A 200 12.04 -0.84 50.22
N GLU A 201 11.52 0.38 49.94
CA GLU A 201 11.90 1.77 50.35
C GLU A 201 13.34 2.36 50.13
N GLY A 202 13.43 3.64 49.64
CA GLY A 202 14.69 4.42 49.66
C GLY A 202 14.75 5.73 48.83
N ARG A 203 14.22 6.85 49.35
CA ARG A 203 14.15 8.18 48.67
C ARG A 203 15.48 8.83 48.25
N GLY A 204 15.47 9.56 47.12
CA GLY A 204 15.85 10.99 47.10
C GLY A 204 17.02 11.48 46.21
N GLU A 205 16.82 12.66 45.61
CA GLU A 205 17.83 13.57 45.00
C GLU A 205 18.62 13.03 43.77
N GLY A 206 19.18 13.86 42.86
CA GLY A 206 19.09 15.33 42.72
C GLY A 206 20.39 15.96 42.19
N GLY A 207 20.74 15.78 40.91
CA GLY A 207 21.97 16.34 40.32
C GLY A 207 21.94 16.43 38.78
N GLN A 208 22.80 17.29 38.20
CA GLN A 208 22.85 17.58 36.75
C GLN A 208 24.16 17.09 36.09
N PRO A 209 24.54 17.47 34.85
CA PRO A 209 25.00 16.51 33.85
C PRO A 209 26.53 16.35 33.75
N LEU A 210 26.98 15.31 33.06
CA LEU A 210 28.32 15.25 32.46
C LEU A 210 28.20 15.14 30.93
N GLU A 211 28.90 16.03 30.24
CA GLU A 211 29.31 15.83 28.85
C GLU A 211 30.53 14.91 28.81
N GLN A 212 30.59 13.96 27.88
CA GLN A 212 31.89 13.52 27.36
C GLN A 212 31.82 13.11 25.89
N GLN A 213 32.95 13.28 25.21
CA GLN A 213 33.06 13.31 23.76
C GLN A 213 32.96 11.92 23.14
N GLY A 214 32.29 11.85 21.99
CA GLY A 214 32.06 10.61 21.25
C GLY A 214 33.29 10.03 20.54
N GLU A 215 33.02 8.91 19.89
CA GLU A 215 33.83 8.34 18.81
C GLU A 215 32.90 8.03 17.62
N GLY A 216 33.45 8.08 16.41
CA GLY A 216 32.68 8.01 15.17
C GLY A 216 32.38 6.58 14.72
N GLY A 217 31.17 6.37 14.21
CA GLY A 217 30.74 5.13 13.56
C GLY A 217 30.05 5.46 12.25
N GLU A 218 30.82 5.82 11.22
CA GLU A 218 30.30 6.15 9.89
C GLU A 218 29.88 4.84 9.18
N SER A 219 28.61 4.49 9.33
CA SER A 219 27.97 3.41 8.56
C SER A 219 27.63 3.93 7.17
N GLU A 220 28.63 4.07 6.31
CA GLU A 220 28.43 4.33 4.89
C GLU A 220 27.67 3.17 4.24
N GLY A 221 26.35 3.36 4.07
CA GLY A 221 25.54 2.51 3.21
C GLY A 221 25.85 2.87 1.76
N GLU A 222 26.51 1.96 1.05
CA GLU A 222 26.83 2.09 -0.38
C GLU A 222 25.53 2.02 -1.21
N ASP A 223 24.85 3.17 -1.35
CA ASP A 223 23.70 3.35 -2.25
C ASP A 223 24.23 3.33 -3.70
N GLU A 224 24.36 2.13 -4.27
CA GLU A 224 24.86 1.89 -5.63
C GLU A 224 23.91 2.48 -6.70
N ASN A 225 23.95 3.80 -6.86
CA ASN A 225 23.31 4.52 -7.97
C ASN A 225 24.08 4.26 -9.28
N GLN A 226 24.05 3.00 -9.75
CA GLN A 226 24.58 2.61 -11.06
C GLN A 226 23.71 3.21 -12.17
N GLU A 227 24.10 4.38 -12.66
CA GLU A 227 23.46 5.06 -13.79
C GLU A 227 23.64 4.24 -15.08
N GLN A 228 22.73 3.29 -15.31
CA GLN A 228 22.64 2.57 -16.59
C GLN A 228 22.10 3.51 -17.67
N GLU A 229 23.01 4.19 -18.37
CA GLU A 229 22.69 5.15 -19.45
C GLU A 229 21.72 4.55 -20.49
N GLY A 230 20.43 4.91 -20.37
CA GLY A 230 19.39 4.61 -21.37
C GLY A 230 18.39 3.50 -21.02
N GLN A 231 18.46 2.88 -19.84
CA GLN A 231 17.40 1.99 -19.33
C GLN A 231 16.84 2.55 -18.02
N GLY A 232 15.51 2.59 -17.91
CA GLY A 232 14.83 3.11 -16.72
C GLY A 232 14.94 2.14 -15.54
N ALA A 233 14.55 2.60 -14.35
CA ALA A 233 14.60 1.77 -13.15
C ALA A 233 13.81 0.45 -13.33
N PRO A 234 14.33 -0.68 -12.82
CA PRO A 234 13.63 -1.97 -12.88
C PRO A 234 12.39 -1.97 -11.97
N ALA A 235 11.53 -2.97 -12.16
CA ALA A 235 10.36 -3.18 -11.31
C ALA A 235 10.79 -3.39 -9.85
N PRO A 236 10.15 -2.72 -8.88
CA PRO A 236 10.46 -2.90 -7.46
C PRO A 236 10.00 -4.28 -6.96
N ASP A 237 10.72 -4.81 -5.96
CA ASP A 237 10.25 -5.97 -5.20
C ASP A 237 8.94 -5.63 -4.44
N PRO A 238 7.93 -6.54 -4.45
CA PRO A 238 6.69 -6.40 -3.68
C PRO A 238 6.96 -6.21 -2.18
N LEU A 239 6.02 -5.58 -1.48
CA LEU A 239 6.17 -5.27 -0.06
C LEU A 239 6.18 -6.54 0.81
N SER A 240 7.13 -6.62 1.74
CA SER A 240 7.04 -7.56 2.86
C SER A 240 5.87 -7.19 3.79
N ILE A 241 5.39 -8.14 4.61
CA ILE A 241 4.27 -7.91 5.54
C ILE A 241 4.62 -6.78 6.53
N GLU A 242 5.84 -6.78 7.06
CA GLU A 242 6.34 -5.79 8.02
C GLU A 242 6.48 -4.39 7.39
N GLU A 243 6.99 -4.30 6.16
CA GLU A 243 6.98 -3.03 5.41
C GLU A 243 5.55 -2.54 5.16
N ARG A 244 4.63 -3.43 4.81
CA ARG A 244 3.24 -3.08 4.49
C ARG A 244 2.52 -2.48 5.71
N GLU A 245 2.63 -3.12 6.87
CA GLU A 245 2.06 -2.60 8.14
C GLU A 245 2.74 -1.29 8.55
N THR A 246 4.07 -1.19 8.39
CA THR A 246 4.84 0.03 8.67
C THR A 246 4.42 1.19 7.75
N LEU A 247 4.24 0.93 6.45
CA LEU A 247 3.83 1.91 5.45
C LEU A 247 2.38 2.33 5.65
N GLU A 248 1.48 1.42 6.03
CA GLU A 248 0.08 1.77 6.36
C GLU A 248 0.02 2.78 7.51
N VAL A 249 0.72 2.52 8.62
CA VAL A 249 0.79 3.44 9.76
C VAL A 249 1.41 4.79 9.35
N GLN A 250 2.50 4.78 8.58
CA GLN A 250 3.10 6.01 8.08
C GLN A 250 2.16 6.80 7.15
N TRP A 251 1.44 6.13 6.24
CA TRP A 251 0.51 6.79 5.32
C TRP A 251 -0.75 7.31 6.02
N GLN A 252 -1.28 6.60 7.01
CA GLN A 252 -2.36 7.11 7.86
C GLN A 252 -1.95 8.38 8.63
N GLN A 253 -0.73 8.43 9.17
CA GLN A 253 -0.18 9.63 9.82
C GLN A 253 0.03 10.79 8.82
N ARG A 254 0.57 10.51 7.62
CA ARG A 254 0.74 11.49 6.54
C ARG A 254 -0.62 12.07 6.10
N LEU A 255 -1.64 11.22 5.93
CA LEU A 255 -3.02 11.60 5.61
C LEU A 255 -3.62 12.51 6.68
N ALA A 256 -3.55 12.11 7.95
CA ALA A 256 -4.09 12.87 9.07
C ALA A 256 -3.44 14.26 9.21
N GLY A 257 -2.11 14.34 9.14
CA GLY A 257 -1.38 15.60 9.20
C GLY A 257 -1.71 16.55 8.05
N ALA A 258 -1.70 16.03 6.81
CA ALA A 258 -2.05 16.81 5.62
C ALA A 258 -3.50 17.31 5.66
N ALA A 259 -4.45 16.45 6.05
CA ALA A 259 -5.85 16.81 6.15
C ALA A 259 -6.11 17.83 7.26
N GLN A 260 -5.48 17.70 8.42
CA GLN A 260 -5.57 18.68 9.50
C GLN A 260 -5.07 20.06 9.05
N GLN A 261 -3.90 20.11 8.41
CA GLN A 261 -3.31 21.36 7.90
C GLN A 261 -4.21 22.01 6.84
N ALA A 262 -4.72 21.23 5.87
CA ALA A 262 -5.61 21.73 4.83
C ALA A 262 -6.98 22.16 5.36
N LYS A 263 -7.54 21.45 6.35
CA LYS A 263 -8.82 21.78 7.03
C LYS A 263 -8.68 23.09 7.82
N GLN A 264 -7.56 23.30 8.52
CA GLN A 264 -7.25 24.57 9.19
C GLN A 264 -7.06 25.74 8.20
N ALA A 265 -6.50 25.48 7.02
CA ALA A 265 -6.31 26.47 5.95
C ALA A 265 -7.57 26.73 5.10
N GLY A 266 -8.69 26.03 5.34
CA GLY A 266 -9.90 26.11 4.51
C GLY A 266 -9.72 25.58 3.08
N LYS A 267 -8.66 24.80 2.82
CA LYS A 267 -8.25 24.29 1.49
C LYS A 267 -8.41 22.76 1.36
N LEU A 268 -9.35 22.15 2.09
CA LEU A 268 -9.70 20.74 1.97
C LEU A 268 -11.09 20.61 1.33
N GLY A 269 -11.18 20.01 0.14
CA GLY A 269 -12.43 19.80 -0.58
C GLY A 269 -13.45 18.98 0.22
N GLY A 270 -14.75 19.31 0.09
CA GLY A 270 -15.79 18.77 0.97
C GLY A 270 -15.92 17.25 0.95
N SER A 271 -15.77 16.61 -0.22
CA SER A 271 -15.82 15.14 -0.34
C SER A 271 -14.55 14.47 0.19
N MET A 272 -13.39 15.05 -0.09
CA MET A 272 -12.11 14.63 0.48
C MET A 272 -12.13 14.68 2.01
N ALA A 273 -12.71 15.74 2.59
CA ALA A 273 -12.89 15.87 4.03
C ALA A 273 -13.77 14.75 4.62
N ARG A 274 -14.88 14.37 3.97
CA ARG A 274 -15.73 13.26 4.41
C ARG A 274 -15.02 11.91 4.34
N LEU A 275 -14.27 11.64 3.27
CA LEU A 275 -13.52 10.39 3.11
C LEU A 275 -12.42 10.26 4.18
N VAL A 276 -11.62 11.31 4.39
CA VAL A 276 -10.57 11.28 5.42
C VAL A 276 -11.17 11.18 6.83
N GLU A 277 -12.29 11.84 7.09
CA GLU A 277 -12.99 11.70 8.38
C GLU A 277 -13.56 10.29 8.58
N HIS A 278 -13.99 9.60 7.53
CA HIS A 278 -14.39 8.18 7.58
C HIS A 278 -13.19 7.24 7.84
N LEU A 279 -12.06 7.44 7.15
CA LEU A 279 -10.87 6.59 7.31
C LEU A 279 -10.09 6.82 8.62
N LEU A 280 -10.23 8.00 9.24
CA LEU A 280 -9.62 8.32 10.54
C LEU A 280 -10.58 8.11 11.72
N GLN A 281 -11.83 7.68 11.48
CA GLN A 281 -12.72 7.27 12.57
C GLN A 281 -12.18 5.99 13.24
N PRO A 282 -12.05 5.97 14.57
CA PRO A 282 -11.58 4.78 15.27
C PRO A 282 -12.62 3.67 15.11
N GLN A 283 -12.21 2.55 14.50
CA GLN A 283 -13.06 1.38 14.34
C GLN A 283 -13.56 0.91 15.70
N LEU A 284 -14.85 1.13 15.97
CA LEU A 284 -15.45 0.75 17.24
C LEU A 284 -15.32 -0.77 17.41
N PRO A 285 -14.92 -1.28 18.60
CA PRO A 285 -14.87 -2.71 18.88
C PRO A 285 -16.30 -3.23 19.05
N TRP A 286 -17.06 -3.26 17.96
CA TRP A 286 -18.50 -3.54 17.94
C TRP A 286 -18.81 -4.92 18.51
N ARG A 287 -17.89 -5.89 18.40
CA ARG A 287 -17.99 -7.19 19.06
C ARG A 287 -18.05 -7.06 20.58
N MET A 288 -17.23 -6.20 21.19
CA MET A 288 -17.27 -5.93 22.63
C MET A 288 -18.52 -5.11 23.02
N LEU A 289 -18.90 -4.12 22.20
CA LEU A 289 -20.09 -3.31 22.45
C LEU A 289 -21.39 -4.16 22.37
N LEU A 290 -21.48 -5.03 21.37
CA LEU A 290 -22.58 -5.98 21.18
C LEU A 290 -22.59 -7.06 22.28
N ALA A 291 -21.44 -7.64 22.62
CA ALA A 291 -21.35 -8.60 23.73
C ALA A 291 -21.79 -7.96 25.05
N ARG A 292 -21.37 -6.72 25.33
CA ARG A 292 -21.81 -5.94 26.50
C ARG A 292 -23.32 -5.66 26.46
N TYR A 293 -23.87 -5.29 25.30
CA TYR A 293 -25.30 -5.04 25.13
C TYR A 293 -26.14 -6.31 25.35
N LEU A 294 -25.77 -7.43 24.72
CA LEU A 294 -26.45 -8.72 24.89
C LEU A 294 -26.34 -9.24 26.34
N THR A 295 -25.19 -9.02 26.99
CA THR A 295 -24.97 -9.40 28.40
C THR A 295 -25.74 -8.50 29.38
N ALA A 296 -26.08 -7.26 28.99
CA ALA A 296 -26.97 -6.41 29.75
C ALA A 296 -28.44 -6.88 29.60
N MET A 297 -28.93 -7.00 28.36
CA MET A 297 -30.29 -7.47 28.08
C MET A 297 -30.58 -8.83 28.76
N ALA A 298 -29.67 -9.79 28.65
CA ALA A 298 -29.82 -11.13 29.23
C ALA A 298 -29.77 -11.18 30.78
N ARG A 299 -29.59 -10.05 31.47
CA ARG A 299 -29.77 -9.93 32.92
C ARG A 299 -31.16 -9.43 33.31
N ASP A 300 -31.80 -8.65 32.44
CA ASP A 300 -33.12 -8.07 32.69
C ASP A 300 -34.27 -9.06 32.37
N ASP A 301 -34.00 -10.12 31.58
CA ASP A 301 -34.94 -11.21 31.26
C ASP A 301 -35.17 -12.21 32.43
N PHE A 302 -34.56 -12.01 33.60
CA PHE A 302 -34.72 -12.86 34.79
C PHE A 302 -35.32 -12.08 35.98
N SER A 303 -36.64 -11.88 35.99
CA SER A 303 -37.42 -11.33 37.12
C SER A 303 -38.87 -11.81 37.12
#